data_AF-A0A8K0M7P1-F1
#
_entry.id   AF-A0A8K0M7P1-F1
#
_cell.length_a   1.000
_cell.length_b   1.000
_cell.length_c   1.000
_cell.angle_alpha   90.00
_cell.angle_beta   90.00
_cell.angle_gamma   90.00
#
_symmetry.space_group_name_H-M   'P 1'
#
loop_
_entity.id
_entity.type
_entity.pdbx_description
1 polymer ?
#
loop_
_entity_poly.entity_id
_entity_poly.type
_entity_poly.pdbx_seq_one_letter_code
_entity_poly.pdbx_strand_id
1 'polypeptide(L)' 'MISDGDLYRLAIFLGSASMVLIVLYHFLEINSSDAAQKVEGGKGASAKKQSTN' A
#
# COMPACT_ATOMS: atom_id res chain seq x y z
N MET A 1 20.20 10.32 20.43
CA MET A 1 20.15 9.18 19.49
C MET A 1 18.98 8.31 19.91
N ILE A 2 18.00 8.07 19.04
CA ILE A 2 16.95 7.07 19.32
C ILE A 2 17.65 5.76 19.67
N SER A 3 17.23 5.08 20.75
CA SER A 3 17.85 3.82 21.12
C SER A 3 17.43 2.75 20.11
N ASP A 4 18.35 1.89 19.68
CA ASP A 4 18.05 0.81 18.72
C ASP A 4 16.87 -0.07 19.19
N GLY A 5 16.67 -0.17 20.51
CA GLY A 5 15.53 -0.86 21.11
C GLY A 5 14.18 -0.21 20.78
N ASP A 6 14.10 1.11 20.76
CA ASP A 6 12.87 1.84 20.42
C ASP A 6 12.59 1.76 18.92
N LEU A 7 13.65 1.80 18.09
CA LEU A 7 13.52 1.66 16.65
C LEU A 7 13.04 0.25 16.26
N TYR A 8 13.57 -0.79 16.91
CA TYR A 8 13.13 -2.17 16.72
C TYR A 8 11.66 -2.37 17.12
N ARG A 9 11.26 -1.83 18.28
CA ARG A 9 9.87 -1.86 18.75
C ARG A 9 8.92 -1.14 17.80
N LEU A 10 9.33 0.04 17.31
CA LEU A 10 8.56 0.79 16.34
C LEU A 10 8.40 0.03 15.02
N ALA A 11 9.45 -0.64 14.54
CA ALA A 11 9.41 -1.43 13.31
C ALA A 11 8.44 -2.61 13.40
N ILE A 12 8.44 -3.34 14.53
CA ILE A 12 7.50 -4.44 14.76
C ILE A 12 6.06 -3.94 14.89
N PHE A 13 5.85 -2.82 15.60
CA PHE A 13 4.54 -2.20 15.72
C PHE A 13 4.01 -1.75 14.37
N LEU A 14 4.81 -1.04 13.59
CA LEU A 14 4.41 -0.54 12.28
C LEU A 14 4.21 -1.69 11.28
N GLY A 15 5.05 -2.72 11.31
CA GLY A 15 4.91 -3.90 10.46
C GLY A 15 3.62 -4.68 10.73
N SER A 16 3.28 -4.89 12.00
CA SER A 16 2.02 -5.54 12.39
C SER A 16 0.80 -4.68 12.06
N ALA A 17 0.86 -3.37 12.31
CA ALA A 17 -0.19 -2.43 11.91
C ALA A 17 -0.40 -2.42 10.39
N SER A 18 0.69 -2.47 9.60
CA SER A 18 0.63 -2.53 8.14
C SER A 18 -0.10 -3.78 7.64
N MET A 19 0.20 -4.96 8.20
CA MET A 19 -0.49 -6.20 7.82
C MET A 19 -2.00 -6.12 8.08
N VAL A 20 -2.41 -5.52 9.20
CA VAL A 20 -3.83 -5.29 9.51
C VAL A 20 -4.47 -4.32 8.52
N LEU A 21 -3.80 -3.21 8.20
CA LEU A 21 -4.30 -2.20 7.25
C LEU A 21 -4.45 -2.76 5.82
N ILE A 22 -3.54 -3.63 5.38
CA ILE A 22 -3.61 -4.28 4.06
C ILE A 22 -4.83 -5.20 3.97
N VAL A 23 -5.06 -6.03 4.98
CA VAL A 23 -6.22 -6.93 5.03
C VAL A 23 -7.52 -6.13 5.09
N LEU A 24 -7.56 -5.06 5.89
CA LEU A 24 -8.71 -4.17 6.01
C LEU A 24 -9.01 -3.46 4.68
N TYR A 25 -7.98 -3.00 3.94
CA TYR A 25 -8.15 -2.43 2.61
C TYR A 25 -8.82 -3.43 1.66
N HIS A 26 -8.31 -4.66 1.60
CA HIS A 26 -8.85 -5.69 0.72
C HIS A 26 -10.28 -6.08 1.11
N PHE A 27 -10.57 -6.10 2.41
CA PHE A 27 -11.91 -6.31 2.93
C PHE A 27 -12.85 -5.18 2.49
N LEU A 28 -12.44 -3.91 2.62
CA LEU A 28 -13.27 -2.77 2.20
C LEU A 28 -13.49 -2.74 0.69
N GLU A 29 -12.45 -3.02 -0.11
CA GLU A 29 -12.50 -3.06 -1.58
C GLU A 29 -13.50 -4.10 -2.10
N ILE A 30 -13.56 -5.27 -1.47
CA ILE A 30 -14.49 -6.33 -1.86
C ILE A 30 -15.92 -6.02 -1.40
N ASN A 31 -16.08 -5.48 -0.18
CA ASN A 31 -17.40 -5.21 0.39
C ASN A 31 -18.03 -3.91 -0.13
N SER A 32 -17.28 -3.00 -0.76
CA SER A 32 -17.82 -1.80 -1.41
C SER A 32 -18.48 -2.10 -2.75
N SER A 33 -19.23 -3.20 -2.85
CA SER A 33 -20.00 -3.58 -4.04
C SER A 33 -20.76 -2.35 -4.57
N ASP A 34 -20.43 -1.99 -5.82
CA ASP A 34 -20.87 -0.82 -6.62
C ASP A 34 -20.02 0.47 -6.64
N ALA A 35 -18.94 0.62 -5.85
CA ALA A 35 -18.09 1.82 -5.92
C ALA A 35 -16.67 1.55 -6.44
N ALA A 36 -16.52 1.69 -7.76
CA ALA A 36 -15.27 1.91 -8.48
C ALA A 36 -14.33 0.72 -8.72
N GLN A 37 -14.56 0.05 -9.86
CA GLN A 37 -13.50 -0.47 -10.73
C GLN A 37 -12.51 0.64 -11.13
N LYS A 38 -11.74 1.24 -10.21
CA LYS A 38 -10.64 2.17 -10.57
C LYS A 38 -9.73 2.53 -9.39
N VAL A 39 -8.89 1.60 -8.94
CA VAL A 39 -7.61 1.97 -8.32
C VAL A 39 -6.46 1.38 -9.13
N GLU A 40 -6.50 1.61 -10.46
CA GLU A 40 -5.25 1.77 -11.22
C GLU A 40 -4.60 3.09 -10.77
N GLY A 41 -3.79 3.03 -9.71
CA GLY A 41 -3.16 4.21 -9.11
C GLY A 41 -1.74 4.01 -8.61
N GLY A 42 -1.17 2.80 -8.70
CA GLY A 42 0.23 2.53 -8.39
C GLY A 42 1.16 2.81 -9.57
N LYS A 43 1.17 4.05 -10.10
CA LYS A 43 2.14 4.45 -11.14
C LYS A 43 3.41 4.99 -10.48
N GLY A 44 4.37 4.10 -10.26
CA GLY A 44 5.77 4.42 -10.03
C GLY A 44 6.65 3.61 -10.99
N ALA A 45 7.22 4.30 -11.99
CA ALA A 45 8.16 3.83 -13.03
C ALA A 45 7.55 2.87 -14.09
N SER A 46 7.52 3.15 -15.40
CA SER A 46 8.46 3.92 -16.21
C SER A 46 7.79 4.54 -17.43
N ALA A 47 8.18 5.77 -17.75
CA ALA A 47 7.90 6.40 -19.02
C ALA A 47 8.68 5.71 -20.14
N LYS A 48 8.00 5.16 -21.15
CA LYS A 48 8.48 5.25 -22.53
C LYS A 48 7.33 5.32 -23.53
N LYS A 49 7.02 6.58 -23.84
CA LYS A 49 6.45 7.16 -25.06
C LYS A 49 6.42 6.19 -26.27
N GLN A 50 5.22 5.78 -26.65
CA GLN A 50 4.62 5.99 -27.98
C GLN A 50 5.61 6.15 -29.15
N SER A 51 5.65 5.17 -30.04
CA SER A 51 5.85 5.41 -31.47
C SER A 51 5.31 4.25 -32.30
N THR A 52 4.09 4.47 -32.79
CA THR A 52 3.54 3.92 -34.02
C THR A 52 4.40 4.34 -35.22
N ASN A 53 4.94 3.39 -35.97
CA ASN A 53 4.64 3.13 -37.40
C ASN A 53 5.61 2.06 -37.92
#